data_AF-A0A150FY33-F1
#
_entry.id   AF-A0A150FY33-F1
#
_cell.length_a   1.000
_cell.length_b   1.000
_cell.length_c   1.000
_cell.angle_alpha   90.00
_cell.angle_beta   90.00
_cell.angle_gamma   90.00
#
_symmetry.space_group_name_H-M   'P 1'
#
loop_
_entity.id
_entity.type
_entity.pdbx_description
1 polymer ?
#
loop_
_entity_poly.entity_id
_entity_poly.type
_entity_poly.pdbx_seq_one_letter_code
_entity_poly.pdbx_strand_id
1 'polypeptide(L)'
;MRGRVESPLGAAFIIKFAMTFVSYAIGWQKVRLVLILILSAALAFVYLRWSPHLVSWVNHVRVGLYTSVLLSAVLAVVLVHGPTGPPEAVAAHRRRTTMLLWALLGPAALLGAAASYVRLDVWSAYVLRRFREAPPGEKARRIYKFDDPREVEIVSRVCRKWTDPHKEVLDRKAVKEGEIVIKAGLQLFPGRCYMLILYSNYLIDVLDNSQTGYSQMAAAKQAGPGWMQRFAIFAREQEQLQRLSSARGGESGVDLVSYVEYQKNWRLVIRAHKDALIATRSFWQALLHHQL
;
A
#
# COMPACT_ATOMS: atom_id res chain seq x y z
N MET A 1 -25.23 -9.75 -6.39
CA MET A 1 -24.94 -8.32 -6.22
C MET A 1 -23.49 -8.04 -6.58
N ARG A 2 -23.25 -7.34 -7.69
CA ARG A 2 -21.92 -7.01 -8.23
C ARG A 2 -21.32 -5.87 -7.43
N GLY A 3 -20.63 -6.19 -6.34
CA GLY A 3 -19.77 -5.24 -5.64
C GLY A 3 -18.63 -4.83 -6.54
N ARG A 4 -18.64 -3.57 -6.98
CA ARG A 4 -17.54 -2.90 -7.68
C ARG A 4 -16.34 -2.93 -6.73
N VAL A 5 -15.32 -3.73 -7.03
CA VAL A 5 -14.13 -3.94 -6.18
C VAL A 5 -13.25 -2.69 -6.31
N GLU A 6 -13.65 -1.58 -5.68
CA GLU A 6 -12.86 -0.34 -5.61
C GLU A 6 -11.70 -0.51 -4.64
N SER A 7 -10.48 -0.15 -5.04
CA SER A 7 -9.29 -0.33 -4.20
C SER A 7 -9.50 0.34 -2.83
N PRO A 8 -9.07 -0.27 -1.72
CA PRO A 8 -9.23 0.33 -0.39
C PRO A 8 -8.54 1.70 -0.29
N LEU A 9 -7.46 1.90 -1.05
CA LEU A 9 -6.79 3.20 -1.19
C LEU A 9 -7.65 4.22 -1.94
N GLY A 10 -8.35 3.82 -3.01
CA GLY A 10 -9.27 4.69 -3.74
C GLY A 10 -10.46 5.11 -2.87
N ALA A 11 -11.07 4.15 -2.16
CA ALA A 11 -12.13 4.44 -1.20
C ALA A 11 -11.65 5.39 -0.09
N ALA A 12 -10.46 5.15 0.47
CA ALA A 12 -9.86 6.04 1.46
C ALA A 12 -9.60 7.45 0.92
N PHE A 13 -9.16 7.58 -0.35
CA PHE A 13 -8.96 8.88 -0.99
C PHE A 13 -10.28 9.63 -1.15
N ILE A 14 -11.33 8.96 -1.63
CA ILE A 14 -12.67 9.53 -1.77
C ILE A 14 -13.20 10.00 -0.41
N ILE A 15 -13.04 9.20 0.65
CA ILE A 15 -13.45 9.58 2.00
C ILE A 15 -12.70 10.82 2.48
N LYS A 16 -11.37 10.88 2.30
CA LYS A 16 -10.58 12.06 2.67
C LYS A 16 -11.01 13.31 1.90
N PHE A 17 -11.25 13.17 0.60
CA PHE A 17 -11.75 14.25 -0.24
C PHE A 17 -13.14 14.72 0.22
N ALA A 18 -14.03 13.79 0.56
CA ALA A 18 -15.35 14.10 1.12
C ALA A 18 -15.22 14.82 2.46
N MET A 19 -14.29 14.42 3.34
CA MET A 19 -14.05 15.11 4.62
C MET A 19 -13.62 16.56 4.40
N THR A 20 -12.73 16.82 3.44
CA THR A 20 -12.33 18.19 3.09
C THR A 20 -13.51 18.98 2.52
N PHE A 21 -14.28 18.39 1.61
CA PHE A 21 -15.44 19.05 1.02
C PHE A 21 -16.49 19.41 2.07
N VAL A 22 -16.85 18.47 2.94
CA VAL A 22 -17.79 18.69 4.07
C VAL A 22 -17.30 19.81 4.99
N SER A 23 -15.99 19.91 5.21
CA SER A 23 -15.41 20.93 6.09
C SER A 23 -15.62 22.35 5.57
N TYR A 24 -15.59 22.55 4.24
CA TYR A 24 -15.71 23.87 3.60
C TYR A 24 -17.11 24.18 3.07
N ALA A 25 -17.83 23.19 2.54
CA ALA A 25 -19.10 23.41 1.86
C ALA A 25 -20.30 23.59 2.80
N ILE A 26 -20.22 23.07 4.04
CA ILE A 26 -21.35 23.05 4.98
C ILE A 26 -21.18 24.15 6.03
N GLY A 27 -22.02 25.19 5.96
CA GLY A 27 -22.03 26.29 6.92
C GLY A 27 -22.60 25.91 8.30
N TRP A 28 -23.43 24.87 8.37
CA TRP A 28 -24.04 24.43 9.63
C TRP A 28 -23.07 23.59 10.48
N GLN A 29 -22.54 24.19 11.55
CA GLN A 29 -21.51 23.59 12.40
C GLN A 29 -21.92 22.24 13.00
N LYS A 30 -23.16 22.09 13.48
CA LYS A 30 -23.65 20.83 14.09
C LYS A 30 -23.65 19.68 13.08
N VAL A 31 -24.24 19.91 11.91
CA VAL A 31 -24.34 18.90 10.84
C VAL A 31 -22.97 18.57 10.28
N ARG A 32 -22.12 19.57 10.06
CA ARG A 32 -20.75 19.39 9.59
C ARG A 32 -19.95 18.42 10.47
N LEU A 33 -20.01 18.57 11.79
CA LEU A 33 -19.26 17.71 12.71
C LEU A 33 -19.79 16.28 12.76
N VAL A 34 -21.11 16.08 12.65
CA VAL A 34 -21.71 14.74 12.57
C VAL A 34 -21.28 14.04 11.27
N LEU A 35 -21.25 14.75 10.15
CA LEU A 35 -20.78 14.20 8.88
C LEU A 35 -19.28 13.86 8.93
N ILE A 36 -18.45 14.72 9.52
CA ILE A 36 -17.03 14.44 9.73
C ILE A 36 -16.84 13.21 10.64
N LEU A 37 -17.66 13.06 11.68
CA LEU A 37 -17.63 11.87 12.54
C LEU A 37 -17.91 10.60 11.73
N ILE A 38 -18.98 10.57 10.94
CA ILE A 38 -19.33 9.41 10.09
C ILE A 38 -18.20 9.09 9.10
N LEU A 39 -17.64 10.10 8.44
CA LEU A 39 -16.55 9.91 7.48
C LEU A 39 -15.25 9.45 8.15
N SER A 40 -14.93 9.98 9.34
CA SER A 40 -13.76 9.55 10.11
C SER A 40 -13.89 8.10 10.60
N ALA A 41 -15.10 7.68 10.99
CA ALA A 41 -15.39 6.30 11.36
C ALA A 41 -15.27 5.36 10.16
N ALA A 42 -15.80 5.76 9.01
CA ALA A 42 -15.65 5.01 7.75
C ALA A 42 -14.18 4.88 7.34
N LEU A 43 -13.38 5.94 7.48
CA LEU A 43 -11.95 5.92 7.17
C LEU A 43 -11.18 4.96 8.08
N ALA A 44 -11.40 5.06 9.40
CA ALA A 44 -10.78 4.16 10.38
C ALA A 44 -11.16 2.69 10.10
N PHE A 45 -12.43 2.44 9.79
CA PHE A 45 -12.92 1.10 9.45
C PHE A 45 -12.27 0.54 8.17
N VAL A 46 -12.15 1.35 7.10
CA VAL A 46 -11.52 0.91 5.84
C VAL A 46 -10.06 0.54 6.06
N TYR A 47 -9.30 1.34 6.82
CA TYR A 47 -7.90 1.03 7.11
C TYR A 47 -7.74 -0.19 8.03
N LEU A 48 -8.59 -0.32 9.06
CA LEU A 48 -8.57 -1.48 9.94
C LEU A 48 -8.92 -2.76 9.18
N ARG A 49 -9.98 -2.75 8.37
CA ARG A 49 -10.48 -3.93 7.66
C ARG A 49 -9.55 -4.40 6.55
N TRP A 50 -8.99 -3.48 5.76
CA TRP A 50 -8.29 -3.82 4.51
C TRP A 50 -6.77 -3.68 4.57
N SER A 51 -6.21 -2.99 5.58
CA SER A 51 -4.76 -2.85 5.80
C SER A 51 -3.97 -2.66 4.48
N PRO A 52 -4.14 -1.52 3.79
CA PRO A 52 -3.76 -1.37 2.39
C PRO A 52 -2.24 -1.36 2.14
N HIS A 53 -1.42 -1.14 3.16
CA HIS A 53 0.03 -1.10 2.99
C HIS A 53 0.64 -2.49 3.13
N LEU A 54 1.68 -2.75 2.33
CA LEU A 54 2.41 -4.02 2.37
C LEU A 54 3.26 -4.16 3.63
N VAL A 55 3.70 -3.02 4.18
CA VAL A 55 4.51 -2.96 5.38
C VAL A 55 3.60 -2.88 6.60
N SER A 56 3.65 -3.88 7.48
CA SER A 56 2.72 -4.03 8.61
C SER A 56 2.75 -2.83 9.58
N TRP A 57 3.94 -2.33 9.94
CA TRP A 57 4.06 -1.22 10.88
C TRP A 57 3.36 0.06 10.39
N VAL A 58 3.40 0.32 9.07
CA VAL A 58 2.72 1.48 8.46
C VAL A 58 1.21 1.37 8.64
N ASN A 59 0.64 0.16 8.56
CA ASN A 59 -0.79 -0.03 8.80
C ASN A 59 -1.15 0.27 10.26
N HIS A 60 -0.38 -0.23 11.23
CA HIS A 60 -0.66 0.00 12.65
C HIS A 60 -0.60 1.49 13.01
N VAL A 61 0.44 2.19 12.55
CA VAL A 61 0.59 3.63 12.78
C VAL A 61 -0.57 4.39 12.14
N ARG A 62 -0.94 4.08 10.89
CA ARG A 62 -2.04 4.78 10.22
C ARG A 62 -3.39 4.53 10.86
N VAL A 63 -3.69 3.29 11.26
CA VAL A 63 -4.94 2.99 11.97
C VAL A 63 -4.97 3.74 13.31
N GLY A 64 -3.86 3.73 14.07
CA GLY A 64 -3.73 4.49 15.31
C GLY A 64 -3.97 6.00 15.12
N LEU A 65 -3.41 6.60 14.07
CA LEU A 65 -3.67 8.00 13.75
C LEU A 65 -5.14 8.25 13.39
N TYR A 66 -5.76 7.40 12.58
CA TYR A 66 -7.17 7.57 12.21
C TYR A 66 -8.13 7.34 13.38
N THR A 67 -7.79 6.48 14.34
CA THR A 67 -8.58 6.34 15.58
C THR A 67 -8.45 7.57 16.48
N SER A 68 -7.29 8.23 16.52
CA SER A 68 -7.15 9.52 17.20
C SER A 68 -7.96 10.63 16.52
N VAL A 69 -8.02 10.65 15.19
CA VAL A 69 -8.89 11.57 14.43
C VAL A 69 -10.37 11.28 14.71
N LEU A 70 -10.76 10.00 14.77
CA LEU A 70 -12.11 9.59 15.13
C LEU A 70 -12.49 10.07 16.55
N LEU A 71 -11.60 9.86 17.53
CA LEU A 71 -11.80 10.39 18.89
C LEU A 71 -11.97 11.91 18.88
N SER A 72 -11.13 12.61 18.12
CA SER A 72 -11.21 14.07 17.99
C SER A 72 -12.56 14.50 17.40
N ALA A 73 -13.07 13.78 16.40
CA ALA A 73 -14.39 14.03 15.82
C ALA A 73 -15.53 13.76 16.82
N VAL A 74 -15.44 12.69 17.62
CA VAL A 74 -16.41 12.41 18.70
C VAL A 74 -16.44 13.55 19.71
N LEU A 75 -15.27 13.97 20.22
CA LEU A 75 -15.19 15.05 21.20
C LEU A 75 -15.61 16.40 20.62
N ALA A 76 -15.39 16.65 19.32
CA ALA A 76 -15.90 17.85 18.65
C ALA A 76 -17.43 17.88 18.60
N VAL A 77 -18.09 16.73 18.36
CA VAL A 77 -19.55 16.63 18.42
C VAL A 77 -20.05 16.90 19.84
N VAL A 78 -19.41 16.32 20.86
CA VAL A 78 -19.74 16.53 22.28
C VAL A 78 -19.54 18.00 22.70
N LEU A 79 -18.50 18.66 22.18
CA LEU A 79 -18.23 20.06 22.45
C LEU A 79 -19.36 20.97 21.95
N VAL A 80 -19.87 20.70 20.75
CA VAL A 80 -20.88 21.53 20.09
C VAL A 80 -22.31 21.24 20.57
N HIS A 81 -22.58 20.04 21.06
CA HIS A 81 -23.87 19.67 21.69
C HIS A 81 -23.86 19.88 23.21
N GLY A 82 -22.86 20.59 23.75
CA GLY A 82 -22.77 20.93 25.16
C GLY A 82 -23.91 21.83 25.65
N PRO A 83 -23.99 22.05 26.98
CA PRO A 83 -25.07 22.80 27.60
C PRO A 83 -25.10 24.26 27.12
N THR A 84 -26.29 24.74 26.73
CA THR A 84 -26.59 26.16 26.52
C THR A 84 -27.10 26.74 27.85
N GLY A 85 -26.21 27.33 28.63
CA GLY A 85 -26.52 27.81 29.98
C GLY A 85 -25.57 28.92 30.43
N PRO A 86 -25.41 29.15 31.76
CA PRO A 86 -24.55 30.22 32.27
C PRO A 86 -23.11 30.08 31.75
N PRO A 87 -22.39 31.21 31.57
CA PRO A 87 -21.07 31.23 30.93
C PRO A 87 -20.05 30.34 31.64
N GLU A 88 -20.18 30.18 32.96
CA GLU A 88 -19.33 29.31 33.77
C GLU A 88 -19.49 27.82 33.42
N ALA A 89 -20.73 27.36 33.21
CA ALA A 89 -21.02 25.98 32.83
C ALA A 89 -20.48 25.66 31.42
N VAL A 90 -20.59 26.62 30.51
CA VAL A 90 -20.02 26.51 29.14
C VAL A 90 -18.49 26.45 29.19
N ALA A 91 -17.85 27.31 29.99
CA ALA A 91 -16.40 27.31 30.17
C ALA A 91 -15.89 26.00 30.77
N ALA A 92 -16.57 25.48 31.81
CA ALA A 92 -16.24 24.21 32.44
C ALA A 92 -16.40 23.02 31.49
N HIS A 93 -17.43 23.02 30.62
CA HIS A 93 -17.63 21.99 29.58
C HIS A 93 -16.50 21.99 28.55
N ARG A 94 -16.14 23.18 28.04
CA ARG A 94 -15.02 23.34 27.09
C ARG A 94 -13.71 22.85 27.71
N ARG A 95 -13.39 23.28 28.93
CA ARG A 95 -12.16 22.89 29.63
C ARG A 95 -12.07 21.37 29.83
N ARG A 96 -13.16 20.73 30.30
CA ARG A 96 -13.22 19.28 30.46
C ARG A 96 -13.03 18.54 29.14
N THR A 97 -13.70 18.99 28.08
CA THR A 97 -13.60 18.35 26.75
C THR A 97 -12.19 18.46 26.18
N THR A 98 -11.53 19.61 26.33
CA THR A 98 -10.13 19.80 25.92
C THR A 98 -9.16 18.94 26.74
N MET A 99 -9.36 18.83 28.06
CA MET A 99 -8.55 17.92 28.88
C MET A 99 -8.73 16.46 28.46
N LEU A 100 -9.97 16.02 28.21
CA LEU A 100 -10.25 14.67 27.73
C LEU A 100 -9.59 14.38 26.39
N LEU A 101 -9.58 15.36 25.47
CA LEU A 101 -8.89 15.22 24.19
C LEU A 101 -7.40 14.92 24.40
N TRP A 102 -6.70 15.75 25.18
CA TRP A 102 -5.26 15.56 25.43
C TRP A 102 -4.95 14.27 26.18
N ALA A 103 -5.77 13.91 27.17
CA ALA A 103 -5.59 12.70 27.96
C ALA A 103 -5.83 11.42 27.14
N LEU A 104 -6.82 11.42 26.24
CA LEU A 104 -7.26 10.22 25.51
C LEU A 104 -6.64 10.08 24.11
N LEU A 105 -5.98 11.12 23.57
CA LEU A 105 -5.42 11.08 22.21
C LEU A 105 -4.40 9.94 22.04
N GLY A 106 -3.48 9.80 22.99
CA GLY A 106 -2.45 8.75 23.01
C GLY A 106 -3.05 7.36 23.21
N PRO A 107 -3.86 7.14 24.27
CA PRO A 107 -4.57 5.87 24.47
C PRO A 107 -5.41 5.44 23.27
N ALA A 108 -6.11 6.36 22.61
CA ALA A 108 -6.89 6.05 21.41
C ALA A 108 -5.99 5.65 20.22
N ALA A 109 -4.81 6.26 20.07
CA ALA A 109 -3.85 5.84 19.06
C ALA A 109 -3.35 4.41 19.31
N LEU A 110 -3.03 4.10 20.57
CA LEU A 110 -2.57 2.77 20.97
C LEU A 110 -3.67 1.71 20.79
N LEU A 111 -4.91 2.02 21.15
CA LEU A 111 -6.06 1.13 20.93
C LEU A 111 -6.28 0.84 19.44
N GLY A 112 -6.17 1.85 18.56
CA GLY A 112 -6.25 1.64 17.12
C GLY A 112 -5.11 0.81 16.56
N ALA A 113 -3.87 1.07 17.01
CA ALA A 113 -2.72 0.27 16.62
C ALA A 113 -2.84 -1.18 17.10
N ALA A 114 -3.29 -1.41 18.33
CA ALA A 114 -3.53 -2.74 18.88
C ALA A 114 -4.65 -3.49 18.13
N ALA A 115 -5.75 -2.80 17.82
CA ALA A 115 -6.82 -3.37 16.99
C ALA A 115 -6.30 -3.77 15.60
N SER A 116 -5.43 -2.95 15.00
CA SER A 116 -4.77 -3.27 13.73
C SER A 116 -3.83 -4.47 13.85
N TYR A 117 -3.08 -4.59 14.93
CA TYR A 117 -2.19 -5.73 15.20
C TYR A 117 -2.99 -7.04 15.33
N VAL A 118 -4.07 -7.04 16.12
CA VAL A 118 -4.95 -8.21 16.24
C VAL A 118 -5.55 -8.58 14.88
N ARG A 119 -6.01 -7.59 14.13
CA ARG A 119 -6.65 -7.81 12.82
C ARG A 119 -5.68 -8.27 11.73
N LEU A 120 -4.43 -7.84 11.74
CA LEU A 120 -3.45 -8.17 10.71
C LEU A 120 -2.62 -9.38 11.12
N ASP A 121 -1.92 -9.33 12.24
CA ASP A 121 -0.94 -10.34 12.62
C ASP A 121 -1.58 -11.56 13.26
N VAL A 122 -2.44 -11.36 14.27
CA VAL A 122 -3.08 -12.48 14.99
C VAL A 122 -4.03 -13.24 14.08
N TRP A 123 -4.87 -12.52 13.31
CA TRP A 123 -5.77 -13.15 12.35
C TRP A 123 -5.03 -13.86 11.22
N SER A 124 -3.99 -13.27 10.63
CA SER A 124 -3.23 -13.94 9.56
C SER A 124 -2.50 -15.18 10.08
N ALA A 125 -1.93 -15.11 11.28
CA ALA A 125 -1.31 -16.26 11.94
C ALA A 125 -2.33 -17.39 12.21
N TYR A 126 -3.54 -17.03 12.64
CA TYR A 126 -4.62 -17.99 12.84
C TYR A 126 -5.04 -18.69 11.54
N VAL A 127 -5.21 -17.93 10.45
CA VAL A 127 -5.57 -18.51 9.14
C VAL A 127 -4.44 -19.42 8.64
N LEU A 128 -3.19 -18.98 8.71
CA LEU A 128 -2.04 -19.79 8.29
C LEU A 128 -1.89 -21.06 9.11
N ARG A 129 -2.11 -20.98 10.41
CA ARG A 129 -2.09 -22.16 11.29
C ARG A 129 -3.11 -23.21 10.82
N ARG A 130 -4.32 -22.78 10.42
CA ARG A 130 -5.31 -23.70 9.85
C ARG A 130 -4.87 -24.34 8.53
N PHE A 131 -4.21 -23.59 7.66
CA PHE A 131 -3.65 -24.15 6.42
C PHE A 131 -2.47 -25.11 6.67
N ARG A 132 -1.70 -24.92 7.76
CA ARG A 132 -0.62 -25.84 8.17
C ARG A 132 -1.14 -27.13 8.78
N GLU A 133 -2.19 -27.05 9.58
CA GLU A 133 -2.79 -28.21 10.28
C GLU A 133 -3.80 -28.98 9.41
N ALA A 134 -4.13 -28.48 8.22
CA ALA A 134 -5.12 -29.11 7.35
C ALA A 134 -4.61 -30.44 6.76
N PRO A 135 -5.44 -31.49 6.73
CA PRO A 135 -5.11 -32.76 6.08
C PRO A 135 -4.87 -32.58 4.57
N PRO A 136 -3.95 -33.35 3.97
CA PRO A 136 -3.62 -33.23 2.56
C PRO A 136 -4.84 -33.53 1.68
N GLY A 137 -5.16 -32.61 0.76
CA GLY A 137 -6.27 -32.76 -0.18
C GLY A 137 -7.63 -32.24 0.31
N GLU A 138 -7.71 -31.64 1.49
CA GLU A 138 -8.96 -31.03 1.95
C GLU A 138 -9.35 -29.81 1.10
N LYS A 139 -10.64 -29.67 0.80
CA LYS A 139 -11.16 -28.53 0.02
C LYS A 139 -10.91 -27.23 0.77
N ALA A 140 -10.35 -26.23 0.10
CA ALA A 140 -10.04 -24.90 0.66
C ALA A 140 -11.18 -24.28 1.48
N ARG A 141 -12.43 -24.47 1.04
CA ARG A 141 -13.64 -23.98 1.73
C ARG A 141 -13.85 -24.55 3.13
N ARG A 142 -13.34 -25.75 3.42
CA ARG A 142 -13.46 -26.39 4.74
C ARG A 142 -12.37 -25.93 5.70
N ILE A 143 -11.17 -25.62 5.19
CA ILE A 143 -10.04 -25.13 5.99
C ILE A 143 -10.35 -23.73 6.54
N TYR A 144 -10.60 -22.78 5.64
CA TYR A 144 -10.99 -21.42 5.97
C TYR A 144 -11.82 -20.81 4.84
N LYS A 145 -12.98 -20.25 5.21
CA LYS A 145 -13.87 -19.58 4.27
C LYS A 145 -13.50 -18.10 4.22
N PHE A 146 -12.81 -17.69 3.16
CA PHE A 146 -12.61 -16.29 2.84
C PHE A 146 -13.92 -15.67 2.33
N ASP A 147 -14.22 -14.45 2.76
CA ASP A 147 -15.41 -13.72 2.31
C ASP A 147 -15.10 -12.84 1.09
N ASP A 148 -13.86 -12.31 1.01
CA ASP A 148 -13.40 -11.45 -0.08
C ASP A 148 -12.03 -11.91 -0.61
N PRO A 149 -11.80 -11.95 -1.94
CA PRO A 149 -10.48 -12.13 -2.55
C PRO A 149 -9.34 -11.31 -1.93
N ARG A 150 -9.62 -10.11 -1.40
CA ARG A 150 -8.62 -9.25 -0.75
C ARG A 150 -8.08 -9.85 0.55
N GLU A 151 -8.88 -10.62 1.26
CA GLU A 151 -8.43 -11.31 2.48
C GLU A 151 -7.33 -12.32 2.16
N VAL A 152 -7.44 -12.98 1.00
CA VAL A 152 -6.42 -13.90 0.49
C VAL A 152 -5.12 -13.16 0.20
N GLU A 153 -5.21 -11.96 -0.38
CA GLU A 153 -4.03 -11.09 -0.61
C GLU A 153 -3.37 -10.69 0.71
N ILE A 154 -4.14 -10.29 1.72
CA ILE A 154 -3.58 -9.90 3.03
C ILE A 154 -2.84 -11.06 3.68
N VAL A 155 -3.42 -12.26 3.68
CA VAL A 155 -2.79 -13.45 4.29
C VAL A 155 -1.58 -13.92 3.47
N SER A 156 -1.63 -13.83 2.14
CA SER A 156 -0.53 -14.28 1.29
C SER A 156 0.72 -13.39 1.37
N ARG A 157 0.63 -12.18 1.95
CA ARG A 157 1.79 -11.30 2.22
C ARG A 157 2.90 -11.94 3.05
N VAL A 158 2.61 -13.04 3.76
CA VAL A 158 3.63 -13.81 4.49
C VAL A 158 4.77 -14.29 3.59
N CYS A 159 4.54 -14.46 2.28
CA CYS A 159 5.61 -14.78 1.33
C CYS A 159 6.71 -13.71 1.23
N ARG A 160 6.47 -12.48 1.69
CA ARG A 160 7.39 -11.33 1.59
C ARG A 160 8.35 -11.21 2.77
N LYS A 161 8.79 -12.34 3.31
CA LYS A 161 9.79 -12.39 4.37
C LYS A 161 11.17 -12.64 3.75
N TRP A 162 12.02 -11.62 3.78
CA TRP A 162 13.40 -11.70 3.29
C TRP A 162 14.28 -12.40 4.32
N THR A 163 15.06 -13.38 3.89
CA THR A 163 16.00 -14.11 4.76
C THR A 163 17.30 -13.33 4.90
N ASP A 164 17.77 -12.73 3.79
CA ASP A 164 18.93 -11.84 3.74
C ASP A 164 18.52 -10.50 3.09
N PRO A 165 18.59 -9.36 3.82
CA PRO A 165 18.25 -8.05 3.27
C PRO A 165 19.10 -7.62 2.06
N HIS A 166 20.32 -8.16 1.92
CA HIS A 166 21.27 -7.79 0.87
C HIS A 166 21.21 -8.66 -0.39
N LYS A 167 20.65 -9.88 -0.29
CA LYS A 167 20.65 -10.84 -1.41
C LYS A 167 19.29 -11.00 -2.06
N GLU A 168 18.28 -10.24 -1.62
CA GLU A 168 16.89 -10.32 -2.11
C GLU A 168 16.39 -11.78 -2.17
N VAL A 169 16.79 -12.60 -1.19
CA VAL A 169 16.34 -13.99 -1.10
C VAL A 169 15.13 -14.06 -0.17
N LEU A 170 14.01 -14.53 -0.73
CA LEU A 170 12.78 -14.80 0.03
C LEU A 170 12.86 -16.15 0.75
N ASP A 171 12.25 -16.21 1.94
CA ASP A 171 12.14 -17.46 2.69
C ASP A 171 11.27 -18.48 1.94
N ARG A 172 11.91 -19.56 1.46
CA ARG A 172 11.25 -20.63 0.71
C ARG A 172 10.07 -21.27 1.45
N LYS A 173 10.10 -21.33 2.79
CA LYS A 173 8.97 -21.87 3.58
C LYS A 173 7.76 -20.94 3.48
N ALA A 174 8.00 -19.65 3.70
CA ALA A 174 6.96 -18.62 3.63
C ALA A 174 6.37 -18.47 2.22
N VAL A 175 7.20 -18.64 1.18
CA VAL A 175 6.77 -18.67 -0.22
C VAL A 175 5.79 -19.83 -0.45
N LYS A 176 6.14 -21.06 -0.04
CA LYS A 176 5.24 -22.23 -0.18
C LYS A 176 3.91 -22.03 0.54
N GLU A 177 3.94 -21.45 1.74
CA GLU A 177 2.71 -21.14 2.49
C GLU A 177 1.83 -20.13 1.76
N GLY A 178 2.43 -19.06 1.21
CA GLY A 178 1.74 -18.09 0.38
C GLY A 178 1.11 -18.73 -0.87
N GLU A 179 1.82 -19.64 -1.53
CA GLU A 179 1.32 -20.38 -2.69
C GLU A 179 0.07 -21.20 -2.36
N ILE A 180 0.08 -21.93 -1.24
CA ILE A 180 -1.06 -22.74 -0.78
C ILE A 180 -2.29 -21.85 -0.57
N VAL A 181 -2.11 -20.70 0.10
CA VAL A 181 -3.20 -19.74 0.37
C VAL A 181 -3.75 -19.14 -0.93
N ILE A 182 -2.89 -18.75 -1.88
CA ILE A 182 -3.34 -18.18 -3.15
C ILE A 182 -4.07 -19.22 -4.00
N LYS A 183 -3.57 -20.47 -4.07
CA LYS A 183 -4.26 -21.57 -4.76
C LYS A 183 -5.61 -21.88 -4.11
N ALA A 184 -5.68 -21.88 -2.78
CA ALA A 184 -6.94 -22.01 -2.05
C ALA A 184 -7.92 -20.87 -2.40
N GLY A 185 -7.42 -19.63 -2.53
CA GLY A 185 -8.22 -18.49 -2.98
C GLY A 185 -8.73 -18.62 -4.41
N LEU A 186 -7.92 -19.15 -5.33
CA LEU A 186 -8.33 -19.42 -6.72
C LEU A 186 -9.45 -20.46 -6.79
N GLN A 187 -9.41 -21.48 -5.93
CA GLN A 187 -10.48 -22.48 -5.82
C GLN A 187 -11.78 -21.88 -5.25
N LEU A 188 -11.67 -20.94 -4.31
CA LEU A 188 -12.82 -20.28 -3.68
C LEU A 188 -13.47 -19.22 -4.58
N PHE A 189 -12.66 -18.52 -5.38
CA PHE A 189 -13.10 -17.42 -6.22
C PHE A 189 -12.68 -17.63 -7.69
N PRO A 190 -13.16 -18.69 -8.35
CA PRO A 190 -12.81 -18.96 -9.74
C PRO A 190 -13.31 -17.84 -10.65
N GLY A 191 -12.49 -17.45 -11.63
CA GLY A 191 -12.85 -16.41 -12.62
C GLY A 191 -12.91 -14.98 -12.08
N ARG A 192 -12.56 -14.72 -10.81
CA ARG A 192 -12.42 -13.34 -10.31
C ARG A 192 -11.10 -12.75 -10.81
N CYS A 193 -11.19 -11.70 -11.62
CA CYS A 193 -10.04 -10.99 -12.17
C CYS A 193 -8.99 -10.60 -11.11
N TYR A 194 -9.41 -10.13 -9.93
CA TYR A 194 -8.50 -9.78 -8.84
C TYR A 194 -7.60 -10.96 -8.41
N MET A 195 -8.14 -12.18 -8.31
CA MET A 195 -7.36 -13.35 -7.93
C MET A 195 -6.38 -13.78 -9.02
N LEU A 196 -6.76 -13.64 -10.30
CA LEU A 196 -5.89 -13.94 -11.42
C LEU A 196 -4.72 -12.94 -11.50
N ILE A 197 -4.97 -11.66 -11.27
CA ILE A 197 -3.92 -10.64 -11.16
C ILE A 197 -3.01 -10.94 -9.96
N LEU A 198 -3.57 -11.26 -8.79
CA LEU A 198 -2.79 -11.60 -7.60
C LEU A 198 -1.88 -12.80 -7.84
N TYR A 199 -2.41 -13.86 -8.45
CA TYR A 199 -1.65 -15.06 -8.76
C TYR A 199 -0.59 -14.81 -9.84
N SER A 200 -0.91 -14.02 -10.86
CA SER A 200 0.05 -13.58 -11.88
C SER A 200 1.22 -12.80 -11.26
N ASN A 201 0.93 -11.82 -10.40
CA ASN A 201 1.96 -11.05 -9.69
C ASN A 201 2.82 -11.94 -8.80
N TYR A 202 2.21 -12.91 -8.10
CA TYR A 202 2.95 -13.88 -7.30
C TYR A 202 3.89 -14.74 -8.16
N LEU A 203 3.43 -15.25 -9.31
CA LEU A 203 4.27 -16.04 -10.21
C LEU A 203 5.46 -15.26 -10.76
N ILE A 204 5.26 -14.00 -11.14
CA ILE A 204 6.30 -13.16 -11.73
C ILE A 204 7.28 -12.65 -10.66
N ASP A 205 6.79 -12.10 -9.54
CA ASP A 205 7.64 -11.41 -8.56
C ASP A 205 8.24 -12.34 -7.50
N VAL A 206 7.59 -13.47 -7.20
CA VAL A 206 8.01 -14.36 -6.10
C VAL A 206 8.61 -15.67 -6.61
N LEU A 207 8.02 -16.26 -7.64
CA LEU A 207 8.50 -17.53 -8.22
C LEU A 207 9.41 -17.34 -9.44
N ASP A 208 9.60 -16.10 -9.90
CA ASP A 208 10.35 -15.74 -11.11
C ASP A 208 9.89 -16.51 -12.37
N ASN A 209 8.63 -16.97 -12.38
CA ASN A 209 8.03 -17.69 -13.48
C ASN A 209 7.19 -16.71 -14.33
N SER A 210 7.91 -15.88 -15.09
CA SER A 210 7.32 -14.82 -15.91
C SER A 210 6.35 -15.35 -16.97
N GLN A 211 6.69 -16.45 -17.65
CA GLN A 211 5.87 -17.02 -18.72
C GLN A 211 4.48 -17.44 -18.24
N THR A 212 4.42 -18.23 -17.16
CA THR A 212 3.12 -18.66 -16.60
C THR A 212 2.38 -17.47 -16.00
N GLY A 213 3.09 -16.54 -15.36
CA GLY A 213 2.50 -15.31 -14.83
C GLY A 213 1.77 -14.49 -15.91
N TYR A 214 2.38 -14.27 -17.07
CA TYR A 214 1.74 -13.54 -18.16
C TYR A 214 0.58 -14.30 -18.81
N SER A 215 0.64 -15.64 -18.86
CA SER A 215 -0.51 -16.44 -19.31
C SER A 215 -1.74 -16.25 -18.40
N GLN A 216 -1.52 -16.16 -17.08
CA GLN A 216 -2.57 -15.88 -16.11
C GLN A 216 -3.09 -14.43 -16.22
N MET A 217 -2.21 -13.49 -16.59
CA MET A 217 -2.62 -12.10 -16.87
C MET A 217 -3.52 -12.01 -18.11
N ALA A 218 -3.23 -12.78 -19.16
CA ALA A 218 -4.10 -12.88 -20.33
C ALA A 218 -5.48 -13.46 -19.96
N ALA A 219 -5.52 -14.47 -19.08
CA ALA A 219 -6.78 -14.98 -18.54
C ALA A 219 -7.53 -13.91 -17.71
N ALA A 220 -6.81 -13.06 -16.95
CA ALA A 220 -7.39 -11.98 -16.18
C ALA A 220 -8.07 -10.91 -17.06
N LYS A 221 -7.59 -10.67 -18.29
CA LYS A 221 -8.24 -9.79 -19.27
C LYS A 221 -9.61 -10.31 -19.69
N GLN A 222 -9.71 -11.62 -19.91
CA GLN A 222 -10.95 -12.26 -20.34
C GLN A 222 -11.99 -12.35 -19.20
N ALA A 223 -11.55 -12.25 -17.95
CA ALA A 223 -12.41 -12.34 -16.76
C ALA A 223 -13.24 -11.07 -16.45
N GLY A 224 -13.37 -10.12 -17.39
CA GLY A 224 -14.17 -8.90 -17.22
C GLY A 224 -13.62 -7.93 -16.17
N PRO A 225 -12.40 -7.38 -16.35
CA PRO A 225 -11.75 -6.50 -15.37
C PRO A 225 -12.52 -5.18 -15.19
N GLY A 226 -12.65 -4.75 -13.92
CA GLY A 226 -13.08 -3.39 -13.57
C GLY A 226 -12.02 -2.34 -13.92
N TRP A 227 -12.36 -1.05 -13.83
CA TRP A 227 -11.45 0.05 -14.21
C TRP A 227 -10.07 -0.03 -13.56
N MET A 228 -10.02 -0.18 -12.22
CA MET A 228 -8.75 -0.28 -11.49
C MET A 228 -7.95 -1.53 -11.85
N GLN A 229 -8.63 -2.64 -12.16
CA GLN A 229 -7.98 -3.89 -12.58
C GLN A 229 -7.40 -3.77 -13.99
N ARG A 230 -8.10 -3.07 -14.89
CA ARG A 230 -7.59 -2.73 -16.23
C ARG A 230 -6.33 -1.89 -16.14
N PHE A 231 -6.32 -0.89 -15.25
CA PHE A 231 -5.12 -0.10 -15.01
C PHE A 231 -3.97 -0.94 -14.45
N ALA A 232 -4.25 -1.85 -13.50
CA ALA A 232 -3.22 -2.75 -12.96
C ALA A 232 -2.64 -3.69 -14.03
N ILE A 233 -3.50 -4.27 -14.88
CA ILE A 233 -3.07 -5.10 -16.03
C ILE A 233 -2.22 -4.27 -16.99
N PHE A 234 -2.67 -3.06 -17.35
CA PHE A 234 -1.94 -2.16 -18.24
C PHE A 234 -0.58 -1.79 -17.68
N ALA A 235 -0.50 -1.37 -16.42
CA ALA A 235 0.77 -1.01 -15.79
C ALA A 235 1.77 -2.17 -15.81
N ARG A 236 1.29 -3.39 -15.57
CA ARG A 236 2.12 -4.60 -15.62
C ARG A 236 2.58 -4.95 -17.03
N GLU A 237 1.76 -4.69 -18.04
CA GLU A 237 2.13 -4.84 -19.45
C GLU A 237 3.16 -3.83 -19.91
N GLN A 238 3.06 -2.58 -19.45
CA GLN A 238 4.09 -1.58 -19.71
C GLN A 238 5.43 -1.99 -19.10
N GLU A 239 5.43 -2.52 -17.87
CA GLU A 239 6.64 -3.03 -17.24
C GLU A 239 7.22 -4.22 -18.02
N GLN A 240 6.38 -5.15 -18.50
CA GLN A 240 6.82 -6.25 -19.35
C GLN A 240 7.45 -5.73 -20.66
N LEU A 241 6.79 -4.78 -21.32
CA LEU A 241 7.28 -4.20 -22.56
C LEU A 241 8.62 -3.49 -22.35
N GLN A 242 8.80 -2.78 -21.23
CA GLN A 242 10.06 -2.15 -20.84
C GLN A 242 11.17 -3.17 -20.56
N ARG A 243 10.84 -4.29 -19.89
CA ARG A 243 11.79 -5.39 -19.67
C ARG A 243 12.19 -6.08 -20.99
N LEU A 244 11.23 -6.25 -21.90
CA LEU A 244 11.49 -6.83 -23.21
C LEU A 244 12.25 -5.87 -24.13
N SER A 245 12.01 -4.56 -24.06
CA SER A 245 12.74 -3.55 -24.84
C SER A 245 14.19 -3.42 -24.34
N SER A 246 14.41 -3.43 -23.03
CA SER A 246 15.76 -3.45 -22.43
C SER A 246 16.51 -4.75 -22.75
N ALA A 247 15.84 -5.91 -22.71
CA ALA A 247 16.44 -7.20 -23.11
C ALA A 247 16.74 -7.29 -24.62
N ARG A 248 16.03 -6.54 -25.47
CA ARG A 248 16.29 -6.42 -26.92
C ARG A 248 17.37 -5.39 -27.26
N GLY A 249 18.09 -4.86 -26.28
CA GLY A 249 19.28 -4.00 -26.45
C GLY A 249 20.49 -4.68 -27.11
N GLY A 250 20.28 -5.77 -27.85
CA GLY A 250 21.20 -6.27 -28.86
C GLY A 250 20.86 -5.66 -30.23
N GLU A 251 21.66 -4.68 -30.63
CA GLU A 251 21.87 -4.19 -32.01
C GLU A 251 20.75 -3.48 -32.80
N SER A 252 19.46 -3.50 -32.46
CA SER A 252 18.45 -2.91 -33.37
C SER A 252 17.32 -2.06 -32.75
N GLY A 253 17.33 -1.84 -31.44
CA GLY A 253 16.29 -1.06 -30.77
C GLY A 253 16.87 -0.12 -29.73
N VAL A 254 17.61 0.91 -30.14
CA VAL A 254 17.98 1.98 -29.22
C VAL A 254 16.71 2.78 -28.91
N ASP A 255 16.13 2.54 -27.74
CA ASP A 255 15.05 3.36 -27.19
C ASP A 255 15.50 4.83 -27.19
N LEU A 256 14.70 5.73 -27.76
CA LEU A 256 14.99 7.17 -27.79
C LEU A 256 15.33 7.70 -26.40
N VAL A 257 14.67 7.20 -25.36
CA VAL A 257 14.96 7.58 -23.97
C VAL A 257 16.36 7.13 -23.57
N SER A 258 16.72 5.87 -23.86
CA SER A 258 18.07 5.35 -23.61
C SER A 258 19.15 6.09 -24.42
N TYR A 259 18.85 6.52 -25.66
CA TYR A 259 19.77 7.32 -26.47
C TYR A 259 19.96 8.72 -25.89
N VAL A 260 18.89 9.36 -25.42
CA VAL A 260 18.95 10.69 -24.80
C VAL A 260 19.72 10.63 -23.48
N GLU A 261 19.50 9.60 -22.68
CA GLU A 261 20.26 9.36 -21.45
C GLU A 261 21.73 9.08 -21.76
N TYR A 262 22.03 8.24 -22.75
CA TYR A 262 23.38 7.99 -23.22
C TYR A 262 24.07 9.26 -23.70
N GLN A 263 23.41 10.08 -24.53
CA GLN A 263 23.95 11.37 -24.99
C GLN A 263 24.17 12.37 -23.86
N LYS A 264 23.30 12.37 -22.84
CA LYS A 264 23.47 13.21 -21.65
C LYS A 264 24.71 12.75 -20.85
N ASN A 265 24.84 11.46 -20.62
CA ASN A 265 25.96 10.86 -19.89
C ASN A 265 27.27 11.05 -20.66
N TRP A 266 27.27 10.87 -21.97
CA TRP A 266 28.41 11.11 -22.84
C TRP A 266 28.91 12.55 -22.77
N ARG A 267 28.00 13.54 -22.81
CA ARG A 267 28.35 14.96 -22.65
C ARG A 267 28.97 15.26 -21.27
N LEU A 268 28.49 14.61 -20.22
CA LEU A 268 29.06 14.74 -18.88
C LEU A 268 30.48 14.16 -18.82
N VAL A 269 30.70 12.98 -19.41
CA VAL A 269 32.03 12.35 -19.47
C VAL A 269 33.03 13.24 -20.23
N ILE A 270 32.65 13.79 -21.38
CA ILE A 270 33.51 14.71 -22.14
C ILE A 270 33.88 15.94 -21.31
N ARG A 271 32.92 16.54 -20.59
CA ARG A 271 33.20 17.68 -19.71
C ARG A 271 34.17 17.32 -18.60
N ALA A 272 33.88 16.23 -17.87
CA ALA A 272 34.74 15.76 -16.78
C ALA A 272 36.17 15.44 -17.27
N HIS A 273 36.30 14.82 -18.44
CA HIS A 273 37.59 14.54 -19.04
C HIS A 273 38.35 15.82 -19.42
N LYS A 274 37.65 16.79 -20.01
CA LYS A 274 38.25 18.09 -20.36
C LYS A 274 38.71 18.84 -19.10
N ASP A 275 37.91 18.85 -18.05
CA ASP A 275 38.25 19.48 -16.77
C ASP A 275 39.45 18.79 -16.12
N ALA A 276 39.52 17.46 -16.17
CA ALA A 276 40.68 16.69 -15.70
C ALA A 276 41.97 17.04 -16.48
N LEU A 277 41.88 17.19 -17.81
CA LEU A 277 43.03 17.60 -18.64
C LEU A 277 43.48 19.04 -18.32
N ILE A 278 42.55 19.96 -18.10
CA ILE A 278 42.85 21.35 -17.71
C ILE A 278 43.50 21.39 -16.34
N ALA A 279 42.98 20.63 -15.37
CA ALA A 279 43.56 20.51 -14.03
C ALA A 279 44.98 19.94 -14.09
N THR A 280 45.20 18.90 -14.90
CA THR A 280 46.52 18.30 -15.11
C THR A 280 47.49 19.32 -15.71
N ARG A 281 47.08 20.06 -16.75
CA ARG A 281 47.91 21.12 -17.34
C ARG A 281 48.24 22.22 -16.32
N SER A 282 47.25 22.66 -15.55
CA SER A 282 47.41 23.71 -14.54
C SER A 282 48.38 23.27 -13.43
N PHE A 283 48.30 22.00 -13.01
CA PHE A 283 49.23 21.39 -12.07
C PHE A 283 50.67 21.44 -12.59
N TRP A 284 50.91 21.01 -13.84
CA TRP A 284 52.24 21.06 -14.44
C TRP A 284 52.76 22.48 -14.64
N GLN A 285 51.89 23.42 -15.01
CA GLN A 285 52.26 24.84 -15.12
C GLN A 285 52.66 25.41 -13.76
N ALA A 286 51.90 25.14 -12.69
CA ALA A 286 52.24 25.59 -11.35
C ALA A 286 53.59 25.00 -10.86
N LEU A 287 53.84 23.71 -11.15
CA LEU A 287 55.09 23.05 -10.80
C LEU A 287 56.31 23.68 -11.50
N LEU A 288 56.18 23.99 -12.80
CA LEU A 288 57.26 24.59 -13.60
C LEU A 288 57.54 26.06 -13.24
N HIS A 289 56.53 26.81 -12.80
CA HIS A 289 56.73 28.20 -12.34
C HIS A 289 57.31 28.30 -10.93
N HIS A 290 57.38 27.20 -10.17
CA HIS A 290 57.93 27.16 -8.81
C HIS A 290 59.43 26.79 -8.77
N GLN A 291 60.07 26.57 -9.94
CA GLN A 291 61.50 26.22 -10.09
C GLN A 291 62.39 27.37 -10.61
N LEU A 292 61.98 28.63 -10.40
CA LEU A 292 62.83 29.82 -10.44
C LEU A 292 62.77 30.53 -9.08
#